data_AF-A0A7Y3TV30-F1
#
_entry.id   AF-A0A7Y3TV30-F1
#
_cell.length_a   1.000
_cell.length_b   1.000
_cell.length_c   1.000
_cell.angle_alpha   90.00
_cell.angle_beta   90.00
_cell.angle_gamma   90.00
#
_symmetry.space_group_name_H-M   'P 1'
#
loop_
_entity.id
_entity.type
_entity.pdbx_description
1 polymer ?
#
loop_
_entity_poly.entity_id
_entity_poly.type
_entity_poly.pdbx_seq_one_letter_code
_entity_poly.pdbx_strand_id
1 'polypeptide(L)' 'MGQNWAIAIGINNYDNLQALSYAKRDAEAMRDYYRNEIGFEQVYYFAEGAPDIELEHGPPFKPLPTFAKLDRFLD' A
#
# COMPACT_ATOMS: atom_id res chain seq x y z
N MET A 1 -8.42 -2.79 22.59
CA MET A 1 -9.28 -2.57 21.40
C MET A 1 -8.37 -2.70 20.19
N GLY A 2 -8.77 -3.46 19.17
CA GLY A 2 -7.96 -3.64 17.97
C GLY A 2 -7.98 -2.37 17.11
N GLN A 3 -6.83 -1.95 16.61
CA GLN A 3 -6.73 -0.83 15.68
C GLN A 3 -7.26 -1.27 14.32
N ASN A 4 -8.15 -0.48 13.71
CA ASN A 4 -8.80 -0.86 12.46
C ASN A 4 -7.97 -0.35 11.27
N TRP A 5 -7.01 -1.16 10.84
CA TRP A 5 -6.08 -0.81 9.76
C TRP A 5 -6.31 -1.68 8.52
N ALA A 6 -6.01 -1.11 7.35
CA ALA A 6 -6.00 -1.83 6.08
C ALA A 6 -4.69 -1.60 5.32
N ILE A 7 -4.37 -2.54 4.44
CA ILE A 7 -3.26 -2.43 3.50
C ILE A 7 -3.81 -2.65 2.09
N ALA A 8 -3.59 -1.69 1.19
CA ALA A 8 -3.95 -1.79 -0.21
C ALA A 8 -2.67 -1.87 -1.06
N ILE A 9 -2.54 -2.94 -1.85
CA ILE A 9 -1.32 -3.22 -2.65
C ILE A 9 -1.69 -3.33 -4.11
N GLY A 10 -1.03 -2.54 -4.97
CA GLY A 10 -1.23 -2.55 -6.42
C GLY A 10 0.09 -2.72 -7.17
N ILE A 11 0.18 -3.78 -7.99
CA ILE A 11 1.38 -4.12 -8.75
C ILE A 11 1.02 -4.25 -10.23
N ASN A 12 1.48 -3.30 -11.05
CA ASN A 12 1.29 -3.34 -12.50
C ASN A 12 2.47 -4.03 -13.19
N ASN A 13 3.69 -3.70 -12.79
CA ASN A 13 4.90 -4.13 -13.46
C ASN A 13 5.49 -5.35 -12.74
N TYR A 14 5.66 -6.44 -13.50
CA TYR A 14 6.31 -7.67 -13.04
C TYR A 14 7.51 -7.95 -13.94
N ASP A 15 8.62 -8.39 -13.35
CA ASP A 15 9.85 -8.63 -14.12
C ASP A 15 9.73 -9.80 -15.11
N ASN A 16 9.01 -10.86 -14.71
CA ASN A 16 8.92 -12.12 -15.47
C ASN A 16 7.49 -12.43 -15.96
N LEU A 17 6.55 -11.51 -15.80
CA LEU A 17 5.15 -11.68 -16.18
C LEU A 17 4.66 -10.48 -16.99
N GLN A 18 3.60 -10.68 -17.76
CA GLN A 18 2.96 -9.59 -18.49
C GLN A 18 2.49 -8.50 -17.52
N ALA A 19 2.83 -7.24 -17.83
CA ALA A 19 2.38 -6.11 -17.05
C ALA A 19 0.85 -5.96 -17.06
N LEU A 20 0.30 -5.60 -15.91
CA LEU A 20 -1.12 -5.31 -15.72
C LEU A 20 -1.37 -3.81 -15.90
N SER A 21 -2.56 -3.46 -16.40
CA SER A 21 -2.90 -2.05 -16.66
C SER A 21 -3.58 -1.35 -15.48
N TYR A 22 -4.22 -2.08 -14.56
CA TYR A 22 -5.18 -1.49 -13.62
C TYR A 22 -4.97 -1.84 -12.15
N ALA A 23 -4.09 -2.78 -11.80
CA ALA A 23 -3.91 -3.20 -10.40
C ALA A 23 -3.51 -2.05 -9.46
N LYS A 24 -2.67 -1.11 -9.92
CA LYS A 24 -2.38 0.13 -9.17
C LYS A 24 -3.64 0.96 -8.92
N ARG A 25 -4.45 1.18 -9.96
CA ARG A 25 -5.67 1.99 -9.88
C ARG A 25 -6.72 1.32 -8.98
N ASP A 26 -6.82 -0.01 -9.05
CA ASP A 26 -7.74 -0.78 -8.21
C ASP A 26 -7.34 -0.64 -6.74
N ALA A 27 -6.05 -0.77 -6.42
CA ALA A 27 -5.56 -0.58 -5.06
C ALA A 27 -5.76 0.86 -4.54
N GLU A 28 -5.61 1.87 -5.40
CA GLU A 28 -5.92 3.26 -5.05
C GLU A 28 -7.42 3.46 -4.75
N ALA A 29 -8.30 2.91 -5.58
CA ALA A 29 -9.74 2.97 -5.34
C ALA A 29 -10.13 2.25 -4.03
N MET A 30 -9.52 1.11 -3.75
CA MET A 30 -9.74 0.38 -2.49
C MET A 30 -9.22 1.17 -1.28
N ARG A 31 -8.07 1.84 -1.39
CA ARG A 31 -7.56 2.74 -0.34
C ARG A 31 -8.58 3.82 -0.01
N ASP A 32 -9.08 4.50 -1.03
CA ASP A 32 -10.01 5.61 -0.86
C ASP A 32 -11.35 5.13 -0.32
N TYR A 33 -11.85 3.99 -0.80
CA TYR A 33 -13.06 3.35 -0.30
C TYR A 33 -12.93 2.97 1.19
N TYR A 34 -11.85 2.31 1.58
CA TYR A 34 -11.63 1.92 2.97
C TYR A 34 -11.48 3.11 3.92
N ARG A 35 -10.80 4.17 3.46
CA ARG A 35 -10.62 5.37 4.26
C ARG A 35 -11.92 6.18 4.38
N ASN A 36 -12.61 6.40 3.27
CA ASN A 36 -13.70 7.38 3.20
C ASN A 36 -15.07 6.76 3.51
N GLU A 37 -15.32 5.52 3.10
CA GLU A 37 -16.64 4.89 3.22
C GLU A 37 -16.73 3.93 4.40
N ILE A 38 -15.70 3.11 4.62
CA ILE A 38 -15.71 2.13 5.73
C ILE A 38 -15.19 2.74 7.04
N GLY A 39 -14.36 3.78 6.97
CA GLY A 39 -13.82 4.45 8.16
C GLY A 39 -12.70 3.67 8.84
N PHE A 40 -11.82 3.03 8.05
CA PHE A 40 -10.56 2.52 8.59
C PHE A 40 -9.72 3.68 9.15
N GLU A 41 -9.10 3.47 10.32
CA GLU A 41 -8.29 4.48 11.01
C GLU A 41 -7.05 4.83 10.18
N GLN A 42 -6.45 3.82 9.54
CA GLN A 42 -5.29 3.98 8.68
C GLN A 42 -5.33 2.98 7.53
N VAL A 43 -5.01 3.45 6.33
CA VAL A 43 -4.89 2.60 5.14
C VAL A 43 -3.52 2.81 4.52
N TYR A 44 -2.67 1.80 4.62
CA TYR A 44 -1.33 1.83 4.03
C TYR A 44 -1.39 1.42 2.57
N TYR A 45 -0.85 2.24 1.68
CA TYR A 45 -0.94 2.05 0.24
C TYR A 45 0.44 1.75 -0.36
N PHE A 46 0.55 0.57 -0.96
CA PHE A 46 1.77 0.08 -1.60
C PHE A 46 1.56 0.00 -3.10
N ALA A 47 2.23 0.89 -3.83
CA ALA A 47 2.26 0.87 -5.27
C ALA A 47 3.46 1.65 -5.80
N GLU A 48 3.77 1.45 -7.08
CA GLU A 48 4.78 2.27 -7.75
C GLU A 48 4.34 3.75 -7.77
N GLY A 49 5.17 4.64 -7.21
CA GLY A 49 4.87 6.06 -7.06
C GLY A 49 3.82 6.40 -6.01
N ALA A 50 3.54 5.49 -5.07
CA ALA A 50 2.75 5.80 -3.87
C ALA A 50 3.50 6.83 -2.99
N PRO A 51 2.76 7.67 -2.23
CA PRO A 51 3.36 8.62 -1.29
C PRO A 51 4.11 7.88 -0.17
N ASP A 52 5.14 8.52 0.37
CA ASP A 52 5.93 7.95 1.47
C ASP A 52 5.06 7.79 2.73
N ILE A 53 5.29 6.70 3.46
CA ILE A 53 4.68 6.46 4.77
C ILE A 53 5.55 7.14 5.82
N GLU A 54 4.95 8.10 6.52
CA GLU A 54 5.57 8.72 7.71
C GLU A 54 5.63 7.69 8.84
N LEU A 55 6.83 7.44 9.36
CA LEU A 55 7.06 6.58 10.51
C LEU A 55 7.24 7.45 11.75
N GLU A 56 6.78 6.97 12.91
CA GLU A 56 6.99 7.69 14.19
C GLU A 56 8.48 7.92 14.48
N HIS A 57 9.33 7.01 14.03
CA HIS A 57 10.77 7.07 14.19
C HIS A 57 11.50 6.69 12.89
N GLY A 58 12.43 7.54 12.48
CA GLY A 58 13.31 7.29 11.34
C GLY A 58 12.90 8.01 10.06
N PRO A 59 13.58 7.72 8.93
CA PRO A 59 13.27 8.34 7.64
C PRO A 59 11.94 7.80 7.07
N PRO A 60 11.25 8.60 6.23
CA PRO A 60 10.03 8.17 5.56
C PRO A 60 10.21 6.84 4.81
N PHE A 61 9.23 5.96 4.94
CA PHE A 61 9.26 4.64 4.34
C PHE A 61 8.60 4.68 2.96
N LYS A 62 9.39 4.39 1.92
CA LYS A 62 8.88 4.21 0.55
C LYS A 62 8.11 2.89 0.41
N PRO A 63 6.78 2.92 0.18
CA PRO A 63 5.96 1.72 0.13
C PRO A 63 5.97 1.08 -1.26
N LEU A 64 7.16 0.69 -1.72
CA LEU A 64 7.28 -0.09 -2.93
C LEU A 64 6.73 -1.50 -2.68
N PRO A 65 5.96 -2.08 -3.62
CA PRO A 65 5.34 -3.39 -3.42
C PRO A 65 6.34 -4.52 -3.73
N THR A 66 7.49 -4.51 -3.06
CA THR A 66 8.50 -5.58 -3.16
C THR A 66 8.46 -6.45 -1.90
N PHE A 67 8.94 -7.70 -2.03
CA PHE A 67 8.99 -8.65 -0.92
C PHE A 67 9.64 -8.05 0.33
N ALA A 68 10.88 -7.56 0.22
CA ALA A 68 11.63 -7.02 1.36
C ALA A 68 11.00 -5.78 2.01
N LYS A 69 10.18 -5.02 1.28
CA LYS A 69 9.46 -3.86 1.81
C LYS A 69 8.21 -4.28 2.55
N LEU A 70 7.45 -5.21 2.01
CA LEU A 70 6.25 -5.75 2.66
C LEU A 70 6.62 -6.54 3.92
N ASP A 71 7.65 -7.37 3.84
CA ASP A 71 8.20 -8.14 4.97
C ASP A 71 8.60 -7.21 6.12
N ARG A 72 9.46 -6.22 5.84
CA ARG A 72 9.85 -5.18 6.82
C ARG A 72 8.68 -4.39 7.39
N PHE A 73 7.59 -4.23 6.65
CA PHE A 73 6.44 -3.47 7.12
C PHE A 73 5.50 -4.30 8.00
N LEU A 74 5.47 -5.62 7.81
CA LEU A 74 4.58 -6.54 8.50
C LEU A 74 5.21 -7.17 9.76
N ASP A 75 6.54 -7.22 9.83
CA ASP A 75 7.32 -7.60 11.03
C ASP A 75 7.26 -6.57 12.16
#